data_AF-A0A6P0YAD6-F1
#
_entry.id   AF-A0A6P0YAD6-F1
#
_cell.length_a   1.000
_cell.length_b   1.000
_cell.length_c   1.000
_cell.angle_alpha   90.00
_cell.angle_beta   90.00
_cell.angle_gamma   90.00
#
_symmetry.space_group_name_H-M   'P 1'
#
loop_
_entity.id
_entity.type
_entity.pdbx_description
1 polymer ?
#
loop_
_entity_poly.entity_id
_entity_poly.type
_entity_poly.pdbx_seq_one_letter_code
_entity_poly.pdbx_strand_id
1 'polypeptide(L)' 'KIISENWLSSYKNLSGINLSFVRLSKRLKRENNLATAGNELIKNYTEIESDFLTFFPEVINYVKNLSNIKSG' A
#
# COMPACT_ATOMS: atom_id res chain seq x y z
N LYS A 1 -9.28 0.48 11.85
CA LYS A 1 -8.15 1.01 12.64
C LYS A 1 -6.84 0.57 11.96
N ILE A 2 -6.55 1.10 10.76
CA ILE A 2 -5.33 0.74 9.98
C ILE A 2 -4.19 1.74 10.30
N ILE A 3 -4.58 3.00 10.56
CA ILE A 3 -3.66 4.09 10.89
C ILE A 3 -2.91 3.84 12.21
N SER A 4 -3.50 3.11 13.17
CA SER A 4 -2.89 2.92 14.50
C SER A 4 -1.83 1.83 14.58
N GLU A 5 -1.70 0.96 13.58
CA GLU A 5 -0.78 -0.19 13.65
C GLU A 5 0.59 0.09 13.05
N ASN A 6 0.95 1.36 12.86
CA ASN A 6 2.32 1.72 12.48
C ASN A 6 2.76 1.01 11.17
N TRP A 7 1.82 0.65 10.30
CA TRP A 7 2.09 0.03 9.01
C TRP A 7 2.94 0.95 8.12
N LEU A 8 2.63 2.25 8.11
CA LEU A 8 3.47 3.32 7.54
C LEU A 8 4.89 3.37 8.15
N SER A 9 5.07 2.98 9.41
CA SER A 9 6.40 2.87 10.03
C SER A 9 7.25 1.76 9.43
N SER A 10 6.63 0.72 8.89
CA SER A 10 7.34 -0.34 8.15
C SER A 10 7.75 0.15 6.75
N TYR A 11 6.96 1.04 6.14
CA TYR A 11 7.34 1.76 4.91
C TYR A 11 8.45 2.81 5.15
N LYS A 12 8.62 3.27 6.40
CA LYS A 12 9.72 4.16 6.79
C LYS A 12 11.10 3.52 6.58
N ASN A 13 11.18 2.19 6.53
CA ASN A 13 12.41 1.48 6.23
C ASN A 13 12.36 0.87 4.83
N LEU A 14 12.99 1.58 3.90
CA LEU A 14 13.13 1.18 2.50
C LEU A 14 13.69 -0.25 2.32
N SER A 15 14.54 -0.71 3.22
CA SER A 15 15.09 -2.07 3.16
C SER A 15 14.02 -3.16 3.37
N GLY A 16 13.01 -2.90 4.20
CA GLY A 16 11.91 -3.83 4.46
C GLY A 16 10.96 -3.95 3.26
N ILE A 17 10.71 -2.83 2.57
CA ILE A 17 9.93 -2.81 1.34
C ILE A 17 10.65 -3.57 0.23
N ASN A 18 11.95 -3.28 0.03
CA ASN A 18 12.76 -3.98 -0.97
C ASN A 18 12.81 -5.49 -0.72
N LEU A 19 12.98 -5.91 0.53
CA LEU A 19 12.99 -7.33 0.88
C LEU A 19 11.64 -8.01 0.58
N SER A 20 10.53 -7.31 0.84
CA SER A 20 9.18 -7.81 0.55
C SER A 20 8.97 -8.00 -0.95
N PHE A 21 9.40 -7.03 -1.75
CA PHE A 21 9.37 -7.10 -3.21
C PHE A 21 10.22 -8.23 -3.79
N VAL A 22 11.45 -8.42 -3.27
CA VAL A 22 12.32 -9.55 -3.66
C VAL A 22 11.72 -10.91 -3.27
N ARG A 23 11.00 -11.00 -2.14
CA ARG A 23 10.32 -12.25 -1.75
C ARG A 23 9.11 -12.53 -2.65
N LEU A 24 8.35 -11.50 -2.99
CA LEU A 24 7.21 -11.62 -3.90
C LEU A 24 7.65 -12.00 -5.31
N SER A 25 8.72 -11.42 -5.82
CA SER A 25 9.25 -11.76 -7.15
C SER A 25 9.62 -13.23 -7.27
N LYS A 26 10.18 -13.82 -6.20
CA LYS A 26 10.55 -15.24 -6.13
C LYS A 26 9.35 -16.18 -5.99
N ARG A 27 8.24 -15.73 -5.39
CA ARG A 27 7.02 -16.55 -5.21
C ARG A 27 6.18 -16.63 -6.48
N LEU A 28 6.26 -15.62 -7.36
CA LEU A 28 5.54 -15.62 -8.62
C LEU A 28 6.29 -16.47 -9.65
N LYS A 29 5.63 -17.50 -10.18
CA LYS A 29 6.20 -18.40 -11.21
C LYS A 29 6.46 -17.72 -12.56
N ARG A 30 5.85 -16.55 -12.79
CA ARG A 30 5.99 -15.77 -14.03
C ARG A 30 7.12 -14.76 -13.90
N GLU A 31 7.74 -14.45 -15.03
CA GLU A 31 8.67 -13.33 -15.13
C GLU A 31 8.00 -12.04 -14.63
N ASN A 32 8.70 -11.31 -13.78
CA ASN A 32 8.19 -10.11 -13.15
C ASN A 32 9.32 -9.15 -12.78
N ASN A 33 9.01 -7.86 -12.71
CA ASN A 33 9.92 -6.79 -12.36
C ASN A 33 9.85 -6.41 -10.87
N LEU A 34 9.24 -7.25 -10.02
CA LEU A 34 9.04 -6.90 -8.62
C LEU A 34 10.36 -6.79 -7.85
N ALA A 35 11.39 -7.54 -8.23
CA ALA A 35 12.70 -7.45 -7.56
C ALA A 35 13.30 -6.03 -7.60
N THR A 36 12.95 -5.23 -8.61
CA THR A 36 13.42 -3.84 -8.80
C THR A 36 12.33 -2.80 -8.54
N ALA A 37 11.07 -3.23 -8.33
CA ALA A 37 9.93 -2.35 -8.09
C ALA A 37 10.10 -1.46 -6.85
N GLY A 38 10.96 -1.86 -5.91
CA GLY A 38 11.35 -1.01 -4.79
C GLY A 38 11.96 0.34 -5.21
N ASN A 39 12.76 0.36 -6.29
CA ASN A 39 13.35 1.60 -6.80
C ASN A 39 12.30 2.51 -7.44
N GLU A 40 11.36 1.92 -8.19
CA GLU A 40 10.24 2.65 -8.78
C GLU A 40 9.31 3.21 -7.70
N LEU A 41 9.08 2.45 -6.63
CA LEU A 41 8.31 2.91 -5.47
C LEU A 41 8.97 4.12 -4.79
N ILE A 42 10.30 4.11 -4.58
CA ILE A 42 11.00 5.29 -4.02
C ILE A 42 10.83 6.48 -4.94
N LYS A 43 11.10 6.28 -6.24
CA LYS A 43 11.09 7.35 -7.23
C LYS A 43 9.74 8.07 -7.26
N ASN A 44 8.65 7.31 -7.12
CA ASN A 44 7.29 7.82 -7.21
C ASN A 44 6.61 7.93 -5.83
N TYR A 45 7.36 7.85 -4.72
CA TYR A 45 6.78 7.74 -3.38
C TYR A 45 5.85 8.93 -3.06
N THR A 46 6.29 10.15 -3.39
CA THR A 46 5.51 11.37 -3.15
C THR A 46 4.20 11.40 -3.93
N GLU A 47 4.19 10.94 -5.18
CA GLU A 47 2.99 10.87 -6.01
C GLU A 47 2.03 9.81 -5.48
N ILE A 48 2.54 8.63 -5.15
CA ILE A 48 1.77 7.53 -4.56
C ILE A 48 1.18 7.93 -3.21
N GLU A 49 1.95 8.64 -2.37
CA GLU A 49 1.49 9.17 -1.09
C GLU A 49 0.38 10.19 -1.29
N SER A 50 0.54 11.12 -2.24
CA SER A 50 -0.49 12.09 -2.59
C SER A 50 -1.77 11.41 -3.04
N ASP A 51 -1.69 10.47 -3.99
CA ASP A 51 -2.82 9.71 -4.50
C ASP A 51 -3.53 8.93 -3.37
N PHE A 52 -2.75 8.30 -2.49
CA PHE A 52 -3.28 7.60 -1.33
C PHE A 52 -4.03 8.54 -0.39
N LEU A 53 -3.45 9.69 -0.05
CA LEU A 53 -4.06 10.67 0.85
C LEU A 53 -5.34 11.30 0.25
N THR A 54 -5.41 11.42 -1.07
CA THR A 54 -6.62 11.86 -1.78
C THR A 54 -7.70 10.78 -1.79
N PHE A 55 -7.34 9.53 -2.10
CA PHE A 55 -8.31 8.44 -2.28
C PHE A 55 -8.81 7.83 -0.97
N PHE A 56 -7.95 7.70 0.05
CA PHE A 56 -8.28 6.97 1.28
C PHE A 56 -9.50 7.53 2.06
N PRO A 57 -9.73 8.85 2.14
CA PRO A 57 -10.96 9.41 2.71
C PRO A 57 -12.23 8.93 2.00
N GLU A 58 -12.19 8.77 0.68
CA GLU A 58 -13.33 8.28 -0.11
C GLU A 58 -13.68 6.84 0.26
N VAL A 59 -12.65 5.99 0.42
CA VAL A 59 -12.81 4.59 0.86
C VAL A 59 -13.46 4.53 2.24
N ILE A 60 -13.00 5.36 3.18
CA ILE A 60 -13.59 5.43 4.53
C ILE A 60 -15.07 5.83 4.44
N ASN A 61 -15.40 6.82 3.62
CA ASN A 61 -16.78 7.27 3.44
C ASN A 61 -17.66 6.18 2.84
N TYR A 62 -17.17 5.51 1.79
CA TYR A 62 -17.86 4.42 1.15
C TYR A 62 -18.17 3.27 2.12
N VAL A 63 -17.18 2.83 2.91
CA VAL A 63 -17.37 1.75 3.89
C VAL A 63 -18.36 2.14 4.98
N LYS A 64 -18.32 3.39 5.48
CA LYS A 64 -19.29 3.90 6.46
C LYS A 64 -20.72 3.89 5.90
N ASN A 65 -20.88 4.31 4.64
CA ASN A 65 -22.18 4.31 3.99
C ASN A 65 -22.70 2.88 3.79
N LEU A 66 -21.84 1.93 3.40
CA LEU A 66 -22.21 0.52 3.33
C LEU A 66 -22.65 -0.06 4.68
N SER A 67 -22.00 0.30 5.79
CA SER A 67 -22.43 -0.16 7.12
C SER A 67 -23.78 0.42 7.54
N ASN A 68 -24.08 1.66 7.13
CA ASN A 68 -25.38 2.29 7.39
C ASN A 68 -26.50 1.63 6.57
N ILE A 69 -26.21 1.22 5.33
CA ILE A 69 -27.18 0.51 4.47
C ILE A 69 -27.48 -0.90 4.98
N LYS A 70 -26.51 -1.59 5.60
CA LYS A 70 -26.70 -2.96 6.13
C LYS A 70 -27.45 -3.03 7.47
N SER A 71 -27.72 -1.89 8.10
CA SER A 71 -28.37 -1.80 9.42
C SER A 71 -29.82 -1.30 9.35
N GLY A 72 -30.37 -1.13 8.15
CA GLY A 72 -31.75 -0.71 7.88
C GLY A 72 -32.56 -1.77 7.15
#